data_AF-A0A7H8HF22-F1
#
_entry.id   AF-A0A7H8HF22-F1
#
_cell.length_a   1.000
_cell.length_b   1.000
_cell.length_c   1.000
_cell.angle_alpha   90.00
_cell.angle_beta   90.00
_cell.angle_gamma   90.00
#
_symmetry.space_group_name_H-M   'P 1'
#
loop_
_entity.id
_entity.type
_entity.pdbx_description
1 polymer ?
#
loop_
_entity_poly.entity_id
_entity_poly.type
_entity_poly.pdbx_seq_one_letter_code
_entity_poly.pdbx_strand_id
1 'polypeptide(L)'
;MVNLYRDTGVVLRTHKLGEADRIVTLLTRRHGKVRAVAKGVRRTSSRFGARLEPFGHVDVQFYTGRTLDVITQVETVDAFQLPLVADYQAYTAASAIAETADRLSAEEGEPVLKLYLLVVGALRALADGQRDSSLVLDAFLLRAMSYAGWAPALTECARCGLPGPHTAFSIAAGGSMCADCRIAGCVHPAPEVLDLLTALLHGEWPLAEATLPGTRRDASGLVAAHLQWHLERQLRSLPLVERRAREAAVPSGASPRGGGSATRTPEVQAVSSVASPRGGGSATRTPEQQAVPCGGAAPPERQGSPGQ
;
A
#
# COMPACT_ATOMS: atom_id res chain seq x y z
N MET A 1 23.73 -35.23 -7.60
CA MET A 1 22.51 -35.31 -6.75
C MET A 1 21.45 -34.46 -7.43
N VAL A 2 20.37 -35.08 -7.91
CA VAL A 2 19.28 -34.40 -8.65
C VAL A 2 18.41 -33.71 -7.62
N ASN A 3 18.59 -32.42 -7.40
CA ASN A 3 17.87 -31.73 -6.32
C ASN A 3 16.60 -31.06 -6.87
N LEU A 4 15.52 -31.84 -6.88
CA LEU A 4 14.17 -31.32 -7.03
C LEU A 4 13.71 -30.81 -5.67
N TYR A 5 13.12 -29.62 -5.64
CA TYR A 5 12.49 -29.10 -4.44
C TYR A 5 11.15 -28.45 -4.80
N ARG A 6 10.28 -28.28 -3.80
CA ARG A 6 8.95 -27.73 -3.98
C ARG A 6 8.72 -26.62 -2.97
N ASP A 7 8.11 -25.54 -3.42
CA ASP A 7 7.77 -24.42 -2.56
C ASP A 7 6.55 -23.67 -3.10
N THR A 8 5.86 -22.99 -2.19
CA THR A 8 4.77 -22.10 -2.53
C THR A 8 5.30 -20.69 -2.69
N GLY A 9 4.89 -20.00 -3.76
CA GLY A 9 5.39 -18.66 -4.06
C GLY A 9 4.41 -17.81 -4.86
N VAL A 10 4.67 -16.52 -4.85
CA VAL A 10 3.96 -15.52 -5.66
C VAL A 10 4.84 -15.09 -6.82
N VAL A 11 4.30 -15.10 -8.03
CA VAL A 11 4.99 -14.59 -9.22
C VAL A 11 5.04 -13.06 -9.16
N LEU A 12 6.24 -12.51 -9.01
CA LEU A 12 6.45 -11.05 -8.95
C LEU A 12 6.56 -10.43 -10.34
N ARG A 13 7.36 -11.04 -11.21
CA ARG A 13 7.58 -10.56 -12.59
C ARG A 13 8.04 -11.67 -13.51
N THR A 14 7.87 -11.45 -14.80
CA THR A 14 8.34 -12.35 -15.86
C THR A 14 9.19 -11.60 -16.89
N HIS A 15 10.15 -12.31 -17.48
CA HIS A 15 11.04 -11.81 -18.53
C HIS A 15 11.06 -12.81 -19.68
N LYS A 16 10.99 -12.33 -20.92
CA LYS A 16 11.05 -13.21 -22.10
C LYS A 16 12.44 -13.87 -22.17
N LEU A 17 12.48 -15.17 -22.43
CA LEU A 17 13.71 -15.91 -22.69
C LEU A 17 13.56 -16.63 -24.03
N GLY A 18 14.20 -16.11 -25.06
CA GLY A 18 13.98 -16.58 -26.42
C GLY A 18 12.50 -16.49 -26.84
N GLU A 19 12.08 -17.42 -27.69
CA GLU A 19 10.73 -17.39 -28.28
C GLU A 19 9.68 -18.12 -27.44
N ALA A 20 10.02 -19.28 -26.88
CA ALA A 20 9.05 -20.14 -26.22
C ALA A 20 9.04 -20.02 -24.69
N ASP A 21 10.09 -19.45 -24.09
CA ASP A 21 10.36 -19.56 -22.67
C ASP A 21 10.25 -18.20 -21.96
N ARG A 22 10.18 -18.24 -20.63
CA ARG A 22 10.30 -17.06 -19.77
C ARG A 22 11.17 -17.36 -18.55
N ILE A 23 11.86 -16.34 -18.06
CA ILE A 23 12.40 -16.30 -16.70
C ILE A 23 11.30 -15.74 -15.80
N VAL A 24 10.93 -16.50 -14.78
CA VAL A 24 9.94 -16.12 -13.77
C VAL A 24 10.67 -15.83 -12.48
N THR A 25 10.37 -14.69 -11.86
CA THR A 25 10.87 -14.33 -10.53
C THR A 25 9.74 -14.53 -9.53
N LEU A 26 9.96 -15.40 -8.54
CA LEU A 26 9.00 -15.75 -7.52
C LEU A 26 9.51 -15.32 -6.14
N LEU A 27 8.62 -14.78 -5.30
CA LEU A 27 8.84 -14.72 -3.87
C LEU A 27 8.25 -15.97 -3.24
N THR A 28 9.12 -16.86 -2.78
CA THR A 28 8.74 -18.16 -2.21
C THR A 28 8.71 -18.09 -0.69
N ARG A 29 7.93 -18.99 -0.07
CA ARG A 29 7.74 -19.04 1.37
C ARG A 29 8.99 -19.48 2.12
N ARG A 30 9.75 -20.43 1.56
CA ARG A 30 10.86 -21.11 2.26
C ARG A 30 12.24 -20.83 1.66
N HIS A 31 12.31 -20.47 0.38
CA HIS A 31 13.58 -20.24 -0.33
C HIS A 31 13.79 -18.78 -0.73
N GLY A 32 12.96 -17.86 -0.23
CA GLY A 32 13.07 -16.44 -0.53
C GLY A 32 12.80 -16.12 -2.00
N LYS A 33 13.54 -15.17 -2.56
CA LYS A 33 13.43 -14.84 -3.98
C LYS A 33 14.13 -15.90 -4.84
N VAL A 34 13.37 -16.52 -5.73
CA VAL A 34 13.84 -17.56 -6.66
C VAL A 34 13.61 -17.11 -8.10
N ARG A 35 14.62 -17.30 -8.95
CA ARG A 35 14.50 -17.08 -10.40
C ARG A 35 14.61 -18.41 -11.12
N ALA A 36 13.60 -18.70 -11.93
CA ALA A 36 13.51 -19.97 -12.61
C ALA A 36 13.02 -19.83 -14.06
N VAL A 37 13.47 -20.74 -14.92
CA VAL A 37 13.08 -20.83 -16.32
C VAL A 37 11.81 -21.68 -16.43
N ALA A 38 10.78 -21.09 -17.02
CA ALA A 38 9.56 -21.77 -17.44
C ALA A 38 9.66 -22.12 -18.94
N LYS A 39 10.14 -23.34 -19.22
CA LYS A 39 10.32 -23.81 -20.60
C LYS A 39 8.97 -24.00 -21.31
N GLY A 40 8.84 -23.48 -22.53
CA GLY A 40 7.66 -23.61 -23.36
C GLY A 40 6.42 -22.89 -22.81
N VAL A 41 6.55 -21.98 -21.84
CA VAL A 41 5.40 -21.28 -21.22
C VAL A 41 4.62 -20.42 -22.22
N ARG A 42 5.26 -19.96 -23.29
CA ARG A 42 4.62 -19.12 -24.32
C ARG A 42 3.95 -19.91 -25.45
N ARG A 43 4.12 -21.23 -25.49
CA ARG A 43 3.44 -22.07 -26.49
C ARG A 43 1.95 -22.16 -26.15
N THR A 44 1.09 -22.14 -27.17
CA THR A 44 -0.37 -22.31 -27.00
C THR A 44 -0.73 -23.64 -26.31
N SER A 45 0.08 -24.67 -26.50
CA SER A 45 -0.04 -25.98 -25.86
C SER A 45 0.66 -26.09 -24.49
N SER A 46 1.06 -24.97 -23.88
CA SER A 46 1.81 -25.01 -22.62
C SER A 46 0.98 -25.54 -21.46
N ARG A 47 1.52 -26.53 -20.74
CA ARG A 47 0.92 -27.05 -19.49
C ARG A 47 0.85 -26.03 -18.37
N PHE A 48 1.73 -25.01 -18.39
CA PHE A 48 1.80 -24.01 -17.33
C PHE A 48 0.70 -22.95 -17.47
N GLY A 49 0.33 -22.60 -18.70
CA GLY A 49 -0.72 -21.61 -19.00
C GLY A 49 -0.45 -20.26 -18.31
N ALA A 50 -1.53 -19.60 -17.89
CA ALA A 50 -1.46 -18.29 -17.22
C ALA A 50 -1.00 -18.35 -15.74
N ARG A 51 -0.77 -19.55 -15.18
CA ARG A 51 -0.41 -19.71 -13.74
C ARG A 51 0.91 -19.03 -13.39
N LEU A 52 1.81 -18.90 -14.36
CA LEU A 52 3.11 -18.25 -14.21
C LEU A 52 3.13 -16.79 -14.69
N GLU A 53 1.96 -16.19 -14.91
CA GLU A 53 1.84 -14.74 -15.08
C GLU A 53 1.96 -14.02 -13.73
N PRO A 54 2.27 -12.71 -13.70
CA PRO A 54 2.30 -11.93 -12.47
C PRO A 54 1.07 -12.13 -11.57
N PHE A 55 1.28 -12.01 -10.26
CA PHE A 55 0.28 -12.19 -9.19
C PHE A 55 -0.19 -13.63 -8.98
N GLY A 56 0.28 -14.60 -9.79
CA GLY A 56 -0.02 -16.02 -9.59
C GLY A 56 0.53 -16.51 -8.26
N HIS A 57 -0.35 -16.99 -7.38
CA HIS A 57 0.02 -17.68 -6.15
C HIS A 57 -0.02 -19.18 -6.38
N VAL A 58 1.16 -19.78 -6.41
CA VAL A 58 1.38 -21.11 -6.98
C VAL A 58 2.26 -21.98 -6.09
N ASP A 59 2.00 -23.28 -6.15
CA ASP A 59 2.87 -24.32 -5.62
C ASP A 59 3.71 -24.86 -6.78
N VAL A 60 5.03 -24.73 -6.68
CA VAL A 60 5.95 -24.88 -7.80
C VAL A 60 7.01 -25.91 -7.45
N GLN A 61 7.22 -26.85 -8.37
CA GLN A 61 8.37 -27.74 -8.32
C GLN A 61 9.49 -27.18 -9.18
N PHE A 62 10.67 -27.08 -8.57
CA PHE A 62 11.90 -26.61 -9.18
C PHE A 62 12.89 -27.74 -9.32
N TYR A 63 13.63 -27.71 -10.42
CA TYR A 63 14.88 -28.43 -10.60
C TYR A 63 16.03 -27.44 -10.43
N THR A 64 16.93 -27.73 -9.48
CA THR A 64 18.06 -26.83 -9.16
C THR A 64 19.01 -26.72 -10.35
N GLY A 65 19.20 -25.50 -10.86
CA GLY A 65 20.12 -25.21 -11.95
C GLY A 65 21.47 -24.65 -11.48
N ARG A 66 22.34 -24.27 -12.43
CA ARG A 66 23.63 -23.62 -12.11
C ARG A 66 23.49 -22.13 -11.78
N THR A 67 22.50 -21.48 -12.37
CA THR A 67 22.30 -20.01 -12.27
C THR A 67 20.83 -19.66 -12.17
N LEU A 68 19.99 -20.39 -12.91
CA LEU A 68 18.53 -20.30 -12.83
C LEU A 68 18.01 -21.71 -12.62
N ASP A 69 17.03 -21.84 -11.75
CA ASP A 69 16.30 -23.09 -11.60
C ASP A 69 15.39 -23.33 -12.79
N VAL A 70 14.85 -24.53 -12.92
CA VAL A 70 13.90 -24.88 -13.98
C VAL A 70 12.59 -25.30 -13.36
N ILE A 71 11.50 -24.66 -13.78
CA ILE A 71 10.16 -25.02 -13.32
C ILE A 71 9.73 -26.32 -14.02
N THR A 72 9.47 -27.36 -13.23
CA THR A 72 9.02 -28.67 -13.73
C THR A 72 7.52 -28.85 -13.60
N GLN A 73 6.92 -28.37 -12.51
CA GLN A 73 5.48 -28.48 -12.25
C GLN A 73 4.96 -27.20 -11.56
N VAL A 74 3.69 -26.88 -11.79
CA VAL A 74 3.01 -25.71 -11.21
C VAL A 74 1.56 -26.06 -10.95
N GLU A 75 1.11 -25.80 -9.74
CA GLU A 75 -0.29 -25.87 -9.32
C GLU A 75 -0.72 -24.51 -8.76
N THR A 76 -1.94 -24.09 -9.06
CA THR A 76 -2.49 -22.86 -8.49
C THR A 76 -2.90 -23.13 -7.05
N VAL A 77 -2.45 -22.29 -6.12
CA VAL A 77 -2.89 -22.32 -4.72
C VAL A 77 -4.06 -21.38 -4.53
N ASP A 78 -3.89 -20.11 -4.89
CA ASP A 78 -4.96 -19.11 -4.87
C ASP A 78 -5.10 -18.43 -6.25
N ALA A 79 -6.32 -18.21 -6.70
CA ALA A 79 -6.64 -17.66 -8.02
C ALA A 79 -6.83 -16.13 -8.01
N PHE A 80 -5.88 -15.37 -7.47
CA PHE A 80 -5.98 -13.90 -7.38
C PHE A 80 -5.98 -13.19 -8.73
N GLN A 81 -5.35 -13.78 -9.75
CA GLN A 81 -5.01 -13.11 -11.00
C GLN A 81 -6.22 -12.54 -11.75
N LEU A 82 -7.32 -13.29 -11.82
CA LEU A 82 -8.46 -12.89 -12.65
C LEU A 82 -9.17 -11.63 -12.08
N PRO A 83 -9.54 -11.57 -10.79
CA PRO A 83 -10.03 -10.33 -10.18
C PRO A 83 -9.06 -9.16 -10.32
N LEU A 84 -7.76 -9.39 -10.09
CA LEU A 84 -6.76 -8.32 -10.14
C LEU A 84 -6.57 -7.73 -11.53
N VAL A 85 -6.62 -8.55 -12.59
CA VAL A 85 -6.46 -8.09 -13.98
C VAL A 85 -7.75 -7.46 -14.51
N ALA A 86 -8.91 -7.81 -13.95
CA ALA A 86 -10.20 -7.28 -14.37
C ALA A 86 -10.45 -5.84 -13.87
N ASP A 87 -9.81 -5.41 -12.78
CA ASP A 87 -9.91 -4.05 -12.24
C ASP A 87 -8.58 -3.29 -12.33
N TYR A 88 -8.62 -2.10 -12.92
CA TYR A 88 -7.41 -1.30 -13.15
C TYR A 88 -6.72 -0.83 -11.86
N GLN A 89 -7.50 -0.49 -10.83
CA GLN A 89 -6.95 0.00 -9.56
C GLN A 89 -6.30 -1.15 -8.79
N ALA A 90 -6.94 -2.32 -8.76
CA ALA A 90 -6.38 -3.54 -8.21
C ALA A 90 -5.12 -3.98 -8.98
N TYR A 91 -5.14 -3.93 -10.32
CA TYR A 91 -3.99 -4.29 -11.16
C TYR A 91 -2.77 -3.41 -10.88
N THR A 92 -2.96 -2.09 -10.82
CA THR A 92 -1.86 -1.13 -10.60
C THR A 92 -1.33 -1.20 -9.16
N ALA A 93 -2.21 -1.39 -8.17
CA ALA A 93 -1.81 -1.64 -6.79
C ALA A 93 -1.03 -2.95 -6.64
N ALA A 94 -1.51 -4.05 -7.24
CA ALA A 94 -0.82 -5.35 -7.24
C ALA A 94 0.55 -5.26 -7.93
N SER A 95 0.65 -4.48 -9.01
CA SER A 95 1.93 -4.20 -9.68
C SER A 95 2.92 -3.49 -8.76
N ALA A 96 2.45 -2.49 -7.99
CA ALA A 96 3.28 -1.79 -7.01
C ALA A 96 3.70 -2.67 -5.84
N ILE A 97 2.82 -3.54 -5.36
CA ILE A 97 3.12 -4.56 -4.35
C ILE A 97 4.22 -5.50 -4.85
N ALA A 98 4.06 -6.05 -6.06
CA ALA A 98 5.00 -7.00 -6.64
C ALA A 98 6.37 -6.37 -6.91
N GLU A 99 6.41 -5.15 -7.45
CA GLU A 99 7.67 -4.43 -7.68
C GLU A 99 8.37 -4.08 -6.36
N THR A 100 7.63 -3.61 -5.36
CA THR A 100 8.19 -3.30 -4.03
C THR A 100 8.76 -4.57 -3.39
N ALA A 101 8.03 -5.69 -3.44
CA ALA A 101 8.50 -6.96 -2.91
C ALA A 101 9.78 -7.45 -3.61
N ASP A 102 9.89 -7.32 -4.94
CA ASP A 102 11.11 -7.67 -5.70
C ASP A 102 12.32 -6.82 -5.27
N ARG A 103 12.08 -5.54 -4.94
CA ARG A 103 13.11 -4.62 -4.45
C ARG A 103 13.55 -4.93 -3.03
N LEU A 104 12.61 -5.19 -2.13
CA LEU A 104 12.92 -5.47 -0.72
C LEU A 104 13.54 -6.85 -0.51
N SER A 105 13.27 -7.81 -1.40
CA SER A 105 13.89 -9.14 -1.38
C SER A 105 15.15 -9.19 -2.26
N ALA A 106 16.02 -8.18 -2.19
CA ALA A 106 17.14 -8.02 -3.12
C ALA A 106 18.06 -9.25 -3.19
N GLU A 107 18.33 -9.89 -2.06
CA GLU A 107 19.16 -11.09 -1.95
C GLU A 107 18.37 -12.35 -2.34
N GLU A 108 18.91 -13.11 -3.30
CA GLU A 108 18.32 -14.38 -3.74
C GLU A 108 18.61 -15.47 -2.68
N GLY A 109 17.63 -16.33 -2.40
CA GLY A 109 17.80 -17.46 -1.48
C GLY A 109 17.51 -17.17 0.01
N GLU A 110 17.37 -15.90 0.41
CA GLU A 110 17.06 -15.55 1.81
C GLU A 110 15.55 -15.49 2.06
N PRO A 111 14.98 -16.37 2.91
CA PRO A 111 13.55 -16.39 3.17
C PRO A 111 13.11 -15.22 4.05
N VAL A 112 12.29 -14.33 3.49
CA VAL A 112 11.63 -13.25 4.23
C VAL A 112 10.16 -13.60 4.44
N LEU A 113 9.88 -14.53 5.37
CA LEU A 113 8.52 -15.06 5.59
C LEU A 113 7.49 -13.95 5.86
N LYS A 114 7.85 -12.92 6.63
CA LYS A 114 6.97 -11.79 6.93
C LYS A 114 6.57 -11.02 5.66
N LEU A 115 7.52 -10.78 4.75
CA LEU A 115 7.26 -10.13 3.46
C LEU A 115 6.40 -11.02 2.56
N TYR A 116 6.69 -12.32 2.48
CA TYR A 116 5.88 -13.27 1.72
C TYR A 116 4.42 -13.27 2.19
N LEU A 117 4.18 -13.40 3.50
CA LEU A 117 2.83 -13.38 4.06
C LEU A 117 2.13 -12.04 3.81
N LEU A 118 2.87 -10.93 3.90
CA LEU A 118 2.35 -9.60 3.64
C LEU A 118 1.94 -9.41 2.16
N VAL A 119 2.73 -9.90 1.20
CA VAL A 119 2.39 -9.89 -0.23
C VAL A 119 1.14 -10.73 -0.50
N VAL A 120 1.10 -11.97 0.00
CA VAL A 120 -0.08 -12.85 -0.18
C VAL A 120 -1.33 -12.22 0.42
N GLY A 121 -1.23 -11.67 1.63
CA GLY A 121 -2.35 -10.99 2.30
C GLY A 121 -2.85 -9.77 1.52
N ALA A 122 -1.94 -8.95 0.98
CA ALA A 122 -2.30 -7.78 0.19
C ALA A 122 -2.94 -8.16 -1.15
N LEU A 123 -2.40 -9.14 -1.87
CA LEU A 123 -2.99 -9.63 -3.12
C LEU A 123 -4.37 -10.25 -2.91
N ARG A 124 -4.56 -10.99 -1.80
CA ARG A 124 -5.89 -11.50 -1.41
C ARG A 124 -6.87 -10.37 -1.14
N ALA A 125 -6.48 -9.40 -0.32
CA ALA A 125 -7.35 -8.25 0.00
C ALA A 125 -7.75 -7.42 -1.24
N LEU A 126 -6.84 -7.26 -2.21
CA LEU A 126 -7.15 -6.65 -3.50
C LEU A 126 -8.09 -7.51 -4.34
N ALA A 127 -7.86 -8.83 -4.41
CA ALA A 127 -8.69 -9.75 -5.18
C ALA A 127 -10.11 -9.90 -4.61
N ASP A 128 -10.28 -9.79 -3.29
CA ASP A 128 -11.59 -9.84 -2.62
C ASP A 128 -12.46 -8.60 -2.93
N GLY A 129 -11.84 -7.48 -3.33
CA GLY A 129 -12.51 -6.25 -3.76
C GLY A 129 -13.35 -5.54 -2.69
N GLN A 130 -13.25 -5.96 -1.42
CA GLN A 130 -14.04 -5.38 -0.32
C GLN A 130 -13.46 -4.04 0.18
N ARG A 131 -12.20 -3.75 -0.14
CA ARG A 131 -11.47 -2.58 0.34
C ARG A 131 -10.97 -1.76 -0.84
N ASP A 132 -10.86 -0.46 -0.60
CA ASP A 132 -10.24 0.46 -1.53
C ASP A 132 -8.79 0.04 -1.80
N SER A 133 -8.43 -0.15 -3.07
CA SER A 133 -7.11 -0.59 -3.49
C SER A 133 -5.98 0.32 -3.01
N SER A 134 -6.24 1.63 -2.86
CA SER A 134 -5.25 2.59 -2.33
C SER A 134 -4.92 2.33 -0.86
N LEU A 135 -5.93 2.03 -0.03
CA LEU A 135 -5.73 1.70 1.39
C LEU A 135 -4.96 0.39 1.54
N VAL A 136 -5.28 -0.62 0.73
CA VAL A 136 -4.57 -1.91 0.75
C VAL A 136 -3.10 -1.72 0.34
N LEU A 137 -2.85 -0.94 -0.72
CA LEU A 137 -1.50 -0.61 -1.15
C LEU A 137 -0.72 0.14 -0.07
N ASP A 138 -1.27 1.22 0.48
CA ASP A 138 -0.56 2.05 1.46
C ASP A 138 -0.28 1.28 2.76
N ALA A 139 -1.22 0.46 3.24
CA ALA A 139 -0.98 -0.46 4.35
C ALA A 139 0.14 -1.45 4.04
N PHE A 140 0.15 -2.03 2.84
CA PHE A 140 1.23 -2.91 2.41
C PHE A 140 2.58 -2.18 2.42
N LEU A 141 2.68 -1.00 1.81
CA LEU A 141 3.94 -0.26 1.70
C LEU A 141 4.47 0.16 3.08
N LEU A 142 3.62 0.68 3.96
CA LEU A 142 4.02 1.06 5.33
C LEU A 142 4.58 -0.13 6.12
N ARG A 143 3.89 -1.28 6.07
CA ARG A 143 4.33 -2.49 6.78
C ARG A 143 5.57 -3.11 6.14
N ALA A 144 5.66 -3.09 4.81
CA ALA A 144 6.84 -3.58 4.08
C ALA A 144 8.08 -2.74 4.40
N MET A 145 7.95 -1.41 4.45
CA MET A 145 9.01 -0.51 4.91
C MET A 145 9.40 -0.78 6.36
N SER A 146 8.43 -1.08 7.22
CA SER A 146 8.71 -1.44 8.61
C SER A 146 9.54 -2.72 8.74
N TYR A 147 9.28 -3.72 7.91
CA TYR A 147 10.11 -4.93 7.85
C TYR A 147 11.51 -4.68 7.29
N ALA A 148 11.67 -3.67 6.43
CA ALA A 148 12.96 -3.23 5.90
C ALA A 148 13.74 -2.30 6.85
N GLY A 149 13.17 -1.94 8.02
CA GLY A 149 13.77 -1.00 8.96
C GLY A 149 13.59 0.47 8.60
N TRP A 150 12.66 0.79 7.69
CA TRP A 150 12.37 2.15 7.19
C TRP A 150 11.00 2.65 7.64
N ALA A 151 10.51 2.14 8.78
CA ALA A 151 9.24 2.57 9.35
C ALA A 151 9.28 4.10 9.57
N PRO A 152 8.28 4.86 9.06
CA PRO A 152 8.20 6.27 9.39
C PRO A 152 7.86 6.45 10.88
N ALA A 153 8.52 7.38 11.55
CA ALA A 153 8.11 7.80 12.89
C ALA A 153 6.80 8.59 12.79
N LEU A 154 5.68 8.03 13.22
CA LEU A 154 4.35 8.66 13.10
C LEU A 154 3.91 9.33 14.40
N THR A 155 4.17 8.68 15.53
CA THR A 155 3.68 9.04 16.86
C THR A 155 4.69 9.78 17.74
N GLU A 156 5.94 9.86 17.30
CA GLU A 156 7.03 10.53 18.01
C GLU A 156 7.91 11.32 17.05
N CYS A 157 8.72 12.23 17.59
CA CYS A 157 9.63 13.00 16.78
C CYS A 157 10.78 12.10 16.29
N ALA A 158 10.95 12.02 14.97
CA ALA A 158 11.98 11.22 14.31
C ALA A 158 13.43 11.58 14.71
N ARG A 159 13.65 12.75 15.33
CA ARG A 159 14.97 13.23 15.74
C ARG A 159 15.27 13.06 17.23
N CYS A 160 14.34 13.45 18.10
CA CYS A 160 14.56 13.47 19.55
C CYS A 160 13.69 12.48 20.34
N GLY A 161 12.77 11.76 19.68
CA GLY A 161 11.88 10.80 20.32
C GLY A 161 10.77 11.45 21.18
N LEU A 162 10.60 12.78 21.14
CA LEU A 162 9.52 13.43 21.88
C LEU A 162 8.17 12.87 21.42
N PRO A 163 7.29 12.38 22.32
CA PRO A 163 5.97 11.90 21.93
C PRO A 163 5.13 13.01 21.27
N GLY A 164 4.32 12.62 20.30
CA GLY A 164 3.42 13.50 19.57
C GLY A 164 2.11 13.81 20.31
N PRO A 165 1.11 14.37 19.60
CA PRO A 165 1.08 14.54 18.15
C PRO A 165 1.98 15.68 17.66
N HIS A 166 2.61 15.48 16.50
CA HIS A 166 3.41 16.50 15.81
C HIS A 166 2.78 16.85 14.47
N THR A 167 2.87 18.11 14.06
CA THR A 167 2.20 18.62 12.84
C THR A 167 3.14 18.82 11.65
N ALA A 168 4.43 18.57 11.83
CA ALA A 168 5.42 18.60 10.77
C ALA A 168 5.87 17.17 10.45
N PHE A 169 6.04 16.86 9.16
CA PHE A 169 6.55 15.58 8.69
C PHE A 169 7.70 15.83 7.72
N SER A 170 8.82 15.12 7.90
CA SER A 170 9.97 15.19 7.01
C SER A 170 10.32 13.80 6.51
N ILE A 171 10.27 13.63 5.19
CA ILE A 171 10.68 12.39 4.52
C ILE A 171 12.16 12.12 4.80
N ALA A 172 13.00 13.15 4.67
CA ALA A 172 14.45 13.01 4.86
C ALA A 172 14.83 12.73 6.32
N ALA A 173 14.08 13.26 7.29
CA ALA A 173 14.29 12.97 8.71
C ALA A 173 13.61 11.68 9.17
N GLY A 174 12.85 11.01 8.31
CA GLY A 174 12.23 9.71 8.60
C GLY A 174 10.88 9.76 9.30
N GLY A 175 10.20 10.90 9.38
CA GLY A 175 8.85 10.97 9.94
C GLY A 175 8.43 12.32 10.53
N SER A 176 7.52 12.25 11.49
CA SER A 176 6.98 13.35 12.29
C SER A 176 8.09 14.09 13.05
N MET A 177 7.97 15.42 13.19
CA MET A 177 8.97 16.27 13.81
C MET A 177 8.34 17.28 14.78
N CYS A 178 8.91 17.39 15.98
CA CYS A 178 8.49 18.42 16.94
C CYS A 178 8.88 19.83 16.48
N ALA A 179 8.29 20.85 17.13
CA ALA A 179 8.51 22.25 16.79
C ALA A 179 9.99 22.69 16.85
N ASP A 180 10.78 22.09 17.75
CA ASP A 180 12.20 22.41 17.93
C ASP A 180 13.11 21.67 16.93
N CYS A 181 12.70 20.47 16.51
CA CYS A 181 13.49 19.64 15.62
C CYS A 181 13.19 19.87 14.14
N ARG A 182 12.05 20.50 13.80
CA ARG A 182 11.62 20.73 12.41
C ARG A 182 12.72 21.39 11.58
N ILE A 183 12.82 20.97 10.32
CA ILE A 183 13.83 21.46 9.38
C ILE A 183 13.15 22.09 8.16
N ALA A 184 13.92 22.84 7.36
CA ALA A 184 13.44 23.33 6.07
C ALA A 184 13.05 22.15 5.17
N GLY A 185 11.89 22.24 4.51
CA GLY A 185 11.36 21.18 3.66
C GLY A 185 10.43 20.19 4.37
N CYS A 186 10.14 20.36 5.66
CA CYS A 186 9.01 19.69 6.31
C CYS A 186 7.70 20.03 5.58
N VAL A 187 6.85 19.03 5.41
CA VAL A 187 5.45 19.20 5.01
C VAL A 187 4.56 19.21 6.25
N HIS A 188 3.38 19.82 6.12
CA HIS A 188 2.41 19.94 7.21
C HIS A 188 1.12 19.21 6.83
N PRO A 189 1.09 17.87 6.91
CA PRO A 189 -0.12 17.12 6.63
C PRO A 189 -1.21 17.44 7.65
N ALA A 190 -2.46 17.31 7.24
CA ALA A 190 -3.58 17.39 8.17
C ALA A 190 -3.47 16.25 9.21
N PRO A 191 -3.90 16.46 10.48
CA PRO A 191 -3.79 15.45 11.53
C PRO A 191 -4.39 14.09 11.13
N GLU A 192 -5.50 14.10 10.39
CA GLU A 192 -6.22 12.91 9.93
C GLU A 192 -5.37 12.05 8.98
N VAL A 193 -4.39 12.65 8.29
CA VAL A 193 -3.43 11.92 7.46
C VAL A 193 -2.49 11.10 8.32
N LEU A 194 -1.96 11.66 9.41
CA LEU A 194 -1.07 10.93 10.33
C LEU A 194 -1.84 9.83 11.10
N ASP A 195 -3.10 10.11 11.45
CA ASP A 195 -4.00 9.11 12.04
C ASP A 195 -4.24 7.95 11.05
N LEU A 196 -4.50 8.26 9.77
CA LEU A 196 -4.65 7.24 8.72
C LEU A 196 -3.38 6.40 8.54
N LEU A 197 -2.20 7.04 8.47
CA LEU A 197 -0.93 6.31 8.35
C LEU A 197 -0.72 5.36 9.55
N THR A 198 -1.06 5.81 10.75
CA THR A 198 -0.98 5.01 11.98
C THR A 198 -1.97 3.84 11.94
N ALA A 199 -3.21 4.09 11.53
CA ALA A 199 -4.24 3.07 11.39
C ALA A 199 -3.85 2.00 10.35
N LEU A 200 -3.30 2.41 9.20
CA LEU A 200 -2.85 1.51 8.15
C LEU A 200 -1.65 0.67 8.61
N LEU A 201 -0.71 1.26 9.34
CA LEU A 201 0.45 0.54 9.90
C LEU A 201 0.00 -0.59 10.83
N HIS A 202 -0.93 -0.32 11.75
CA HIS A 202 -1.41 -1.27 12.76
C HIS A 202 -2.57 -2.17 12.30
N GLY A 203 -3.21 -1.86 11.17
CA GLY A 203 -4.33 -2.66 10.63
C GLY A 203 -5.69 -2.34 11.23
N GLU A 204 -5.88 -1.09 11.66
CA GLU A 204 -7.15 -0.55 12.16
C GLU A 204 -8.07 -0.18 10.98
N TRP A 205 -8.54 -1.20 10.27
CA TRP A 205 -9.35 -1.03 9.06
C TRP A 205 -10.62 -0.19 9.24
N PRO A 206 -11.40 -0.29 10.33
CA PRO A 206 -12.58 0.55 10.52
C PRO A 206 -12.25 2.05 10.52
N LEU A 207 -11.11 2.43 11.11
CA LEU A 207 -10.65 3.82 11.12
C LEU A 207 -10.17 4.23 9.72
N ALA A 208 -9.38 3.38 9.05
CA ALA A 208 -8.87 3.66 7.72
C ALA A 208 -9.99 3.81 6.66
N GLU A 209 -11.00 2.94 6.70
CA GLU A 209 -12.13 2.93 5.76
C GLU A 209 -13.11 4.10 5.99
N ALA A 210 -13.14 4.67 7.20
CA ALA A 210 -13.93 5.87 7.51
C ALA A 210 -13.32 7.18 6.97
N THR A 211 -12.06 7.15 6.51
CA THR A 211 -11.37 8.37 6.05
C THR A 211 -11.89 8.90 4.72
N LEU A 212 -11.79 10.22 4.55
CA LEU A 212 -12.19 10.90 3.32
C LEU A 212 -11.20 10.66 2.16
N PRO A 213 -11.66 10.68 0.89
CA PRO A 213 -10.77 10.50 -0.27
C PRO A 213 -9.63 11.54 -0.37
N GLY A 214 -9.79 12.74 0.17
CA GLY A 214 -8.71 13.73 0.26
C GLY A 214 -7.56 13.23 1.14
N THR A 215 -7.88 12.84 2.37
CA THR A 215 -6.94 12.29 3.36
C THR A 215 -6.20 11.07 2.82
N ARG A 216 -6.90 10.16 2.13
CA ARG A 216 -6.28 8.98 1.50
C ARG A 216 -5.24 9.38 0.46
N ARG A 217 -5.54 10.34 -0.42
CA ARG A 217 -4.61 10.81 -1.46
C ARG A 217 -3.36 11.44 -0.86
N ASP A 218 -3.52 12.26 0.16
CA ASP A 218 -2.40 12.91 0.85
C ASP A 218 -1.53 11.87 1.56
N ALA A 219 -2.15 10.88 2.24
CA ALA A 219 -1.46 9.74 2.83
C ALA A 219 -0.68 8.93 1.78
N SER A 220 -1.31 8.54 0.66
CA SER A 220 -0.64 7.81 -0.43
C SER A 220 0.54 8.59 -1.00
N GLY A 221 0.43 9.93 -1.08
CA GLY A 221 1.52 10.81 -1.50
C GLY A 221 2.73 10.72 -0.55
N LEU A 222 2.49 10.82 0.76
CA LEU A 222 3.54 10.70 1.77
C LEU A 222 4.18 9.31 1.78
N VAL A 223 3.38 8.23 1.75
CA VAL A 223 3.87 6.84 1.73
C VAL A 223 4.76 6.61 0.51
N ALA A 224 4.29 7.01 -0.68
CA ALA A 224 5.03 6.86 -1.92
C ALA A 224 6.34 7.68 -1.93
N ALA A 225 6.33 8.87 -1.36
CA ALA A 225 7.52 9.72 -1.28
C ALA A 225 8.55 9.16 -0.28
N HIS A 226 8.09 8.70 0.89
CA HIS A 226 8.94 8.07 1.91
C HIS A 226 9.60 6.78 1.41
N LEU A 227 8.83 5.93 0.71
CA LEU A 227 9.36 4.71 0.10
C LEU A 227 10.42 5.02 -0.96
N GLN A 228 10.15 5.95 -1.87
CA GLN A 228 11.08 6.29 -2.95
C GLN A 228 12.37 6.93 -2.43
N TRP A 229 12.30 7.69 -1.33
CA TRP A 229 13.48 8.22 -0.66
C TRP A 229 14.42 7.10 -0.20
N HIS A 230 13.88 6.08 0.49
CA HIS A 230 14.69 4.97 1.02
C HIS A 230 15.17 3.98 -0.04
N LEU A 231 14.40 3.80 -1.12
CA LEU A 231 14.81 2.93 -2.22
C LEU A 231 15.90 3.55 -3.11
N GLU A 232 16.17 4.86 -2.98
CA GLU A 232 17.07 5.67 -3.83
C GLU A 232 16.79 5.53 -5.35
N ARG A 233 15.66 4.92 -5.70
CA ARG A 233 15.26 4.55 -7.06
C ARG A 233 13.74 4.61 -7.14
N GLN A 234 13.25 5.20 -8.23
CA GLN A 234 11.82 5.27 -8.48
C GLN A 234 11.24 3.89 -8.81
N LEU A 235 10.08 3.58 -8.25
CA LEU A 235 9.27 2.44 -8.66
C LEU A 235 8.49 2.79 -9.92
N ARG A 236 8.53 1.92 -10.92
CA ARG A 236 7.88 2.15 -12.23
C ARG A 236 6.36 2.06 -12.15
N SER A 237 5.86 1.28 -11.21
CA SER A 237 4.44 1.04 -10.95
C SER A 237 3.75 2.18 -10.21
N LEU A 238 4.46 2.89 -9.32
CA LEU A 238 3.85 3.94 -8.48
C LEU A 238 3.23 5.12 -9.27
N PRO A 239 3.78 5.56 -10.42
CA PRO A 239 3.12 6.54 -11.27
C PRO A 239 1.83 6.04 -11.94
N LEU A 240 1.66 4.72 -12.08
CA LEU A 240 0.49 4.09 -12.71
C LEU A 240 -0.68 3.92 -11.72
N VAL A 241 -0.40 3.96 -10.42
CA VAL A 241 -1.43 3.88 -9.39
C VAL A 241 -2.27 5.16 -9.43
N GLU A 242 -3.57 4.99 -9.69
CA GLU A 242 -4.52 6.09 -9.63
C GLU A 242 -4.63 6.58 -8.19
N ARG A 243 -4.07 7.77 -7.95
CA ARG A 243 -4.32 8.56 -6.74
C ARG A 243 -5.45 9.58 -6.97
N ARG A 244 -6.29 9.38 -7.99
CA ARG A 244 -7.45 10.23 -8.26
C ARG A 244 -8.69 9.49 -7.79
N ALA A 245 -9.53 10.15 -6.99
CA ALA A 245 -10.82 9.61 -6.60
C ALA A 245 -11.64 9.31 -7.86
N ARG A 246 -12.26 8.12 -7.93
CA ARG A 246 -13.36 7.88 -8.87
C ARG A 246 -14.41 8.96 -8.61
N GLU A 247 -14.73 9.73 -9.63
CA GLU A 247 -16.04 10.37 -9.68
C GLU A 247 -17.05 9.22 -9.68
N ALA A 248 -17.92 9.19 -8.66
CA ALA A 248 -18.86 8.10 -8.47
C ALA A 248 -19.59 7.84 -9.79
N ALA A 249 -19.69 6.56 -10.18
CA ALA A 249 -20.50 6.19 -11.33
C ALA A 249 -21.91 6.75 -11.10
N VAL A 250 -22.29 7.76 -11.88
CA VAL A 250 -23.67 8.21 -11.96
C VAL A 250 -24.49 6.97 -12.31
N PRO A 251 -25.46 6.54 -11.50
CA PRO A 251 -26.33 5.46 -11.91
C PRO A 251 -27.00 5.94 -13.19
N SER A 252 -26.82 5.22 -14.30
CA SER A 252 -27.51 5.51 -15.55
C SER A 252 -28.99 5.20 -15.35
N GLY A 253 -29.70 6.14 -14.73
CA GLY A 253 -31.14 6.14 -14.62
C GLY A 253 -31.73 6.41 -15.99
N ALA A 254 -32.37 5.37 -16.52
CA ALA A 254 -33.53 5.42 -17.42
C ALA A 254 -33.58 6.55 -18.46
N SER A 255 -33.34 6.17 -19.72
CA SER A 255 -33.83 6.89 -20.89
C SER A 255 -35.34 7.16 -20.76
N PRO A 256 -35.83 8.41 -20.94
CA PRO A 256 -37.25 8.68 -20.99
C PRO A 256 -37.76 8.26 -22.37
N ARG A 257 -38.53 7.16 -22.44
CA ARG A 257 -39.41 6.93 -23.58
C ARG A 257 -40.73 7.65 -23.29
N GLY A 258 -41.02 8.65 -24.09
CA GLY A 258 -42.28 9.37 -24.08
C GLY A 258 -43.45 8.52 -24.58
N GLY A 259 -44.65 8.90 -24.15
CA GLY A 259 -45.94 8.40 -24.61
C GLY A 259 -47.03 8.90 -23.68
N GLY A 260 -47.66 10.01 -24.06
CA GLY A 260 -48.45 10.85 -23.17
C GLY A 260 -49.89 10.41 -22.91
N SER A 261 -50.56 11.21 -22.09
CA SER A 261 -52.02 11.43 -22.12
C SER A 261 -52.35 12.62 -21.23
N ALA A 262 -53.21 13.49 -21.75
CA ALA A 262 -53.68 14.75 -21.19
C ALA A 262 -54.40 14.60 -19.83
N THR A 263 -54.51 15.70 -19.06
CA THR A 263 -55.79 16.38 -18.73
C THR A 263 -55.63 17.42 -17.60
N ARG A 264 -55.93 18.68 -17.94
CA ARG A 264 -56.55 19.82 -17.18
C ARG A 264 -55.97 20.34 -15.84
N THR A 265 -55.72 21.66 -15.86
CA THR A 265 -55.75 22.68 -14.77
C THR A 265 -57.15 22.76 -14.08
N PRO A 266 -57.32 23.35 -12.87
CA PRO A 266 -57.01 24.76 -12.48
C PRO A 266 -56.21 24.89 -11.15
N GLU A 267 -55.32 25.88 -10.98
CA GLU A 267 -55.51 27.22 -10.35
C GLU A 267 -56.09 27.22 -8.92
N VAL A 268 -55.30 27.60 -7.90
CA VAL A 268 -55.65 28.54 -6.79
C VAL A 268 -54.36 29.13 -6.16
N GLN A 269 -54.40 30.43 -5.88
CA GLN A 269 -53.40 31.32 -5.27
C GLN A 269 -53.19 31.11 -3.75
N ALA A 270 -52.06 31.62 -3.22
CA ALA A 270 -52.02 32.76 -2.28
C ALA A 270 -51.02 32.65 -1.07
N VAL A 271 -50.30 33.77 -0.89
CA VAL A 271 -49.87 34.51 0.34
C VAL A 271 -48.80 34.01 1.34
N SER A 272 -47.66 34.72 1.27
CA SER A 272 -46.92 35.53 2.28
C SER A 272 -46.82 35.19 3.79
N SER A 273 -45.61 35.51 4.30
CA SER A 273 -45.25 36.27 5.53
C SER A 273 -44.25 35.51 6.45
N VAL A 274 -43.00 35.99 6.58
CA VAL A 274 -42.43 36.93 7.59
C VAL A 274 -42.43 36.39 9.02
N ALA A 275 -41.23 36.13 9.58
CA ALA A 275 -40.71 36.70 10.85
C ALA A 275 -39.59 35.84 11.48
N SER A 276 -38.43 36.47 11.65
CA SER A 276 -37.41 36.20 12.70
C SER A 276 -37.73 37.10 13.92
N PRO A 277 -36.94 37.19 15.00
CA PRO A 277 -35.92 36.30 15.61
C PRO A 277 -36.08 36.23 17.17
N ARG A 278 -35.18 35.52 17.90
CA ARG A 278 -34.46 36.02 19.12
C ARG A 278 -33.78 34.91 19.95
N GLY A 279 -32.61 35.27 20.49
CA GLY A 279 -32.00 34.77 21.74
C GLY A 279 -30.99 33.64 21.54
N GLY A 280 -29.76 33.62 22.09
CA GLY A 280 -29.11 34.44 23.12
C GLY A 280 -28.24 33.53 24.01
N GLY A 281 -27.04 33.98 24.39
CA GLY A 281 -26.16 33.41 25.43
C GLY A 281 -25.16 32.35 24.94
N SER A 282 -23.85 32.57 24.85
CA SER A 282 -22.80 32.97 25.82
C SER A 282 -22.23 31.84 26.70
N ALA A 283 -20.97 31.50 26.39
CA ALA A 283 -19.82 31.25 27.28
C ALA A 283 -19.80 30.06 28.27
N THR A 284 -18.78 29.20 28.12
CA THR A 284 -18.02 28.56 29.22
C THR A 284 -16.70 28.02 28.63
N ARG A 285 -15.55 28.63 28.93
CA ARG A 285 -14.57 28.29 30.00
C ARG A 285 -13.74 27.02 29.76
N THR A 286 -12.49 27.25 29.41
CA THR A 286 -11.33 26.35 29.49
C THR A 286 -10.92 26.07 30.95
N PRO A 287 -10.19 24.99 31.21
CA PRO A 287 -9.12 25.05 32.19
C PRO A 287 -7.77 24.56 31.66
N GLU A 288 -6.73 25.34 32.00
CA GLU A 288 -5.32 24.95 32.08
C GLU A 288 -5.13 23.71 32.96
N GLN A 289 -4.17 22.85 32.59
CA GLN A 289 -3.49 22.00 33.55
C GLN A 289 -2.03 21.77 33.17
N GLN A 290 -1.22 21.79 34.22
CA GLN A 290 0.21 22.07 34.30
C GLN A 290 1.09 20.90 33.87
N ALA A 291 2.23 21.25 33.28
CA ALA A 291 3.33 20.35 32.94
C ALA A 291 4.14 19.95 34.18
N VAL A 292 4.51 18.67 34.25
CA VAL A 292 5.48 18.10 35.20
C VAL A 292 6.79 17.85 34.44
N PRO A 293 7.98 18.24 34.95
CA PRO A 293 9.24 17.97 34.26
C PRO A 293 9.76 16.58 34.63
N CYS A 294 9.98 15.72 33.63
CA CYS A 294 10.74 14.48 33.81
C CYS A 294 12.21 14.70 33.43
N GLY A 295 13.07 14.29 34.36
CA GLY A 295 14.52 14.44 34.32
C GLY A 295 15.20 13.65 33.20
N GLY A 296 16.42 14.10 32.93
CA GLY A 296 17.22 13.68 31.78
C GLY A 296 17.90 12.32 31.90
N ALA A 297 18.48 11.92 30.78
CA ALA A 297 19.55 10.95 30.70
C ALA A 297 20.58 11.47 29.70
N ALA A 298 21.81 11.67 30.17
CA ALA A 298 22.98 11.99 29.35
C ALA A 298 23.43 10.75 28.55
N PRO A 299 23.97 10.92 27.32
CA PRO A 299 24.50 9.81 26.55
C PRO A 299 25.91 9.40 27.02
N PRO A 300 26.31 8.12 26.92
CA PRO A 300 27.62 7.66 27.35
C PRO A 300 28.73 8.05 26.37
N GLU A 301 29.88 8.39 26.95
CA GLU A 301 31.13 8.76 26.29
C GLU A 301 31.71 7.60 25.47
N ARG A 302 32.17 7.91 24.24
CA ARG A 302 32.94 6.99 23.39
C ARG A 302 34.36 6.87 23.95
N GLN A 303 34.70 5.70 24.47
CA GLN A 303 36.10 5.32 24.70
C GLN A 303 36.75 4.99 23.36
N GLY A 304 37.64 5.87 22.91
CA GLY A 304 38.66 5.56 21.92
C GLY A 304 39.90 5.00 22.61
N SER A 305 40.52 3.99 22.02
CA SER A 305 41.93 3.62 22.28
C SER A 305 42.46 2.74 21.15
N PRO A 306 43.80 2.71 20.97
CA PRO A 306 44.41 3.09 19.69
C PRO A 306 45.08 1.91 18.99
N GLY A 307 45.59 2.18 17.78
CA GLY A 307 46.34 1.23 16.99
C GLY A 307 47.65 0.78 17.63
N GLN A 308 47.98 -0.47 17.35
CA GLN A 308 49.29 -1.01 16.98
C GLN A 308 49.06 -2.25 16.13
#